data_AF-A0A944I2B8-F1
#
_entry.id   AF-A0A944I2B8-F1
#
_cell.length_a   1.000
_cell.length_b   1.000
_cell.length_c   1.000
_cell.angle_alpha   90.00
_cell.angle_beta   90.00
_cell.angle_gamma   90.00
#
_symmetry.space_group_name_H-M   'P 1'
#
loop_
_entity.id
_entity.type
_entity.pdbx_description
1 polymer ?
#
loop_
_entity_poly.entity_id
_entity_poly.type
_entity_poly.pdbx_seq_one_letter_code
_entity_poly.pdbx_strand_id
1 'polypeptide(L)'
;MRQRTAVVATALTLAIGLTAGCGGEGGGDSADKPRHKKAATSTPVPATPVPATPVPSKSVPATPTPAGPAQPAASAPKALSQAQLEKAILAKSDVPGFDVAPMDAPPPQGERADKSECAPLTAVINGRPEPAAQASAYRQLTGAKDNRPAVSEFLTTHGVQDATTALSRLRAAVEACEGGFRASGGGEGPSTYQGAKALPVAAQVGDDAFAYQVTGDYEGEPVPLVFHVVRSGGTLATFYTANLEGPQTPRIPPALLTAQADKLTKLK
;
A
#
# COMPACT_ATOMS: atom_id res chain seq x y z
N MET A 1 -43.81 -33.73 15.92
CA MET A 1 -43.50 -33.75 17.37
C MET A 1 -42.29 -32.86 17.59
N ARG A 2 -42.42 -31.87 18.48
CA ARG A 2 -41.36 -30.94 18.87
C ARG A 2 -40.44 -31.63 19.87
N GLN A 3 -39.13 -31.53 19.70
CA GLN A 3 -38.19 -31.69 20.81
C GLN A 3 -37.37 -30.41 20.92
N ARG A 4 -37.70 -29.63 21.95
CA ARG A 4 -36.90 -28.55 22.50
C ARG A 4 -36.06 -29.18 23.60
N THR A 5 -34.76 -29.02 23.55
CA THR A 5 -33.87 -29.39 24.65
C THR A 5 -32.96 -28.21 24.94
N ALA A 6 -33.21 -27.60 26.10
CA ALA A 6 -32.41 -26.55 26.71
C ALA A 6 -31.25 -27.19 27.48
N VAL A 7 -30.07 -26.56 27.43
CA VAL A 7 -28.90 -26.88 28.27
C VAL A 7 -28.36 -25.53 28.75
N VAL A 8 -28.77 -25.08 29.94
CA VAL A 8 -28.04 -25.13 31.22
C VAL A 8 -26.67 -24.43 31.14
N ALA A 9 -26.68 -23.15 31.52
CA ALA A 9 -25.48 -22.35 31.77
C ALA A 9 -24.88 -22.71 33.13
N THR A 10 -23.61 -23.10 33.15
CA THR A 10 -22.82 -23.28 34.37
C THR A 10 -21.74 -22.19 34.40
N ALA A 11 -21.89 -21.26 35.34
CA ALA A 11 -20.89 -20.25 35.66
C ALA A 11 -19.81 -20.86 36.57
N LEU A 12 -18.56 -20.83 36.13
CA LEU A 12 -17.39 -21.15 36.94
C LEU A 12 -16.53 -19.88 37.08
N THR A 13 -16.58 -19.32 38.28
CA THR A 13 -15.69 -18.30 38.83
C THR A 13 -14.44 -18.96 39.42
N LEU A 14 -13.24 -18.43 39.14
CA LEU A 14 -11.93 -18.57 39.86
C LEU A 14 -10.83 -18.18 38.86
N ALA A 15 -9.77 -17.41 39.13
CA ALA A 15 -9.21 -16.79 40.32
C ALA A 15 -8.29 -15.64 39.87
N ILE A 16 -8.24 -14.52 40.61
CA ILE A 16 -7.28 -13.43 40.40
C ILE A 16 -6.13 -13.63 41.40
N GLY A 17 -4.93 -13.90 40.90
CA GLY A 17 -3.69 -13.86 41.67
C GLY A 17 -2.81 -12.70 41.19
N LEU A 18 -2.79 -11.61 41.95
CA LEU A 18 -1.86 -10.49 41.77
C LEU A 18 -0.57 -10.79 42.54
N THR A 19 0.55 -10.99 41.84
CA THR A 19 1.89 -10.91 42.43
C THR A 19 2.45 -9.50 42.21
N ALA A 20 2.57 -8.76 43.31
CA ALA A 20 3.25 -7.48 43.37
C ALA A 20 4.77 -7.70 43.33
N GLY A 21 5.45 -7.15 42.33
CA GLY A 21 6.90 -7.02 42.30
C GLY A 21 7.31 -5.65 42.84
N CYS A 22 7.95 -5.63 44.02
CA CYS A 22 8.96 -4.62 44.38
C CYS A 22 10.17 -4.84 43.45
N GLY A 23 10.92 -3.85 42.98
CA GLY A 23 11.44 -2.65 43.63
C GLY A 23 12.79 -2.42 42.96
N GLY A 24 12.88 -1.42 42.09
CA GLY A 24 14.10 -1.04 41.39
C GLY A 24 14.65 0.23 42.00
N GLU A 25 15.66 0.09 42.84
CA GLU A 25 16.30 1.14 43.62
C GLU A 25 17.14 2.05 42.72
N GLY A 26 16.84 3.34 42.76
CA GLY A 26 17.64 4.38 42.13
C GLY A 26 18.86 4.72 42.97
N GLY A 27 20.03 4.76 42.35
CA GLY A 27 21.26 5.29 42.94
C GLY A 27 21.92 6.22 41.93
N GLY A 28 21.72 7.51 42.12
CA GLY A 28 22.56 8.56 41.52
C GLY A 28 23.54 9.07 42.57
N ASP A 29 24.76 9.37 42.14
CA ASP A 29 25.63 10.38 42.75
C ASP A 29 26.62 10.86 41.67
N SER A 30 26.46 12.09 41.19
CA SER A 30 27.26 13.29 41.58
C SER A 30 28.70 13.20 41.05
N ALA A 31 28.97 13.88 39.93
CA ALA A 31 29.46 15.26 39.89
C ALA A 31 30.99 15.35 40.09
N ASP A 32 31.70 15.64 38.99
CA ASP A 32 32.83 16.56 39.08
C ASP A 32 32.92 17.42 37.81
N LYS A 33 33.00 18.73 38.03
CA LYS A 33 33.22 19.75 37.03
C LYS A 33 34.13 20.77 37.72
N PRO A 34 35.23 21.16 37.06
CA PRO A 34 35.70 22.53 37.22
C PRO A 34 35.53 23.34 35.94
N ARG A 35 35.20 24.60 36.20
CA ARG A 35 34.94 25.73 35.33
C ARG A 35 36.20 26.14 34.54
N HIS A 36 36.03 26.81 33.40
CA HIS A 36 36.21 28.27 33.31
C HIS A 36 36.01 28.86 31.90
N LYS A 37 35.18 29.93 31.86
CA LYS A 37 35.35 31.25 31.19
C LYS A 37 35.52 31.25 29.66
N LYS A 38 34.57 31.77 28.87
CA LYS A 38 34.21 33.19 28.50
C LYS A 38 34.48 33.27 26.98
N ALA A 39 33.50 33.47 26.11
CA ALA A 39 32.76 34.69 25.76
C ALA A 39 33.18 35.21 24.37
N ALA A 40 32.17 35.37 23.50
CA ALA A 40 32.07 36.24 22.32
C ALA A 40 33.10 36.10 21.18
N THR A 41 32.62 36.01 19.93
CA THR A 41 32.47 37.15 19.00
C THR A 41 32.08 36.66 17.59
N SER A 42 31.26 37.46 16.93
CA SER A 42 30.65 37.28 15.62
C SER A 42 31.61 37.47 14.43
N THR A 43 31.27 36.80 13.31
CA THR A 43 31.49 37.17 11.87
C THR A 43 32.94 37.22 11.31
N PRO A 44 33.16 37.29 9.97
CA PRO A 44 32.84 36.35 8.88
C PRO A 44 34.10 36.02 7.99
N VAL A 45 33.87 35.26 6.90
CA VAL A 45 34.70 34.88 5.73
C VAL A 45 35.89 35.80 5.35
N PRO A 46 36.93 35.26 4.68
CA PRO A 46 37.44 35.98 3.49
C PRO A 46 37.68 35.08 2.27
N ALA A 47 37.07 35.48 1.15
CA ALA A 47 37.55 35.24 -0.20
C ALA A 47 38.73 36.20 -0.46
N THR A 48 39.69 35.78 -1.29
CA THR A 48 40.83 36.61 -1.74
C THR A 48 40.93 36.57 -3.28
N PRO A 49 41.60 37.58 -3.91
CA PRO A 49 41.16 38.34 -5.09
C PRO A 49 42.00 37.95 -6.34
N VAL A 50 41.90 38.53 -7.55
CA VAL A 50 42.31 39.88 -8.06
C VAL A 50 42.00 39.91 -9.62
N PRO A 51 42.28 40.96 -10.44
CA PRO A 51 41.59 42.25 -10.69
C PRO A 51 40.98 42.47 -12.12
N ALA A 52 40.26 43.60 -12.23
CA ALA A 52 39.77 44.39 -13.39
C ALA A 52 40.87 44.85 -14.39
N THR A 53 40.70 45.36 -15.62
CA THR A 53 39.67 46.01 -16.50
C THR A 53 40.30 46.13 -17.93
N PRO A 54 39.74 46.73 -19.04
CA PRO A 54 38.56 47.60 -19.22
C PRO A 54 37.62 47.28 -20.43
N VAL A 55 36.48 48.01 -20.48
CA VAL A 55 35.40 48.01 -21.49
C VAL A 55 35.84 48.69 -22.82
N PRO A 56 35.19 48.43 -23.99
CA PRO A 56 34.06 49.28 -24.40
C PRO A 56 32.93 48.61 -25.22
N SER A 57 31.74 49.21 -25.16
CA SER A 57 30.55 48.94 -25.99
C SER A 57 30.78 49.02 -27.50
N LYS A 58 30.09 48.17 -28.28
CA LYS A 58 29.38 48.51 -29.54
C LYS A 58 28.51 47.35 -30.05
N SER A 59 27.40 47.75 -30.67
CA SER A 59 26.15 47.06 -30.98
C SER A 59 26.18 46.06 -32.14
N VAL A 60 25.32 45.02 -32.10
CA VAL A 60 24.41 44.61 -33.20
C VAL A 60 23.19 43.87 -32.61
N PRO A 61 21.93 44.22 -32.95
CA PRO A 61 20.77 43.41 -32.61
C PRO A 61 20.55 42.31 -33.67
N ALA A 62 20.54 41.04 -33.25
CA ALA A 62 20.05 39.94 -34.08
C ALA A 62 18.52 39.87 -33.95
N THR A 63 17.84 39.96 -35.08
CA THR A 63 16.39 39.87 -35.25
C THR A 63 15.84 38.56 -34.66
N PRO A 64 14.72 38.57 -33.91
CA PRO A 64 14.08 37.33 -33.47
C PRO A 64 13.35 36.69 -34.66
N THR A 65 13.73 35.45 -35.00
CA THR A 65 12.96 34.58 -35.88
C THR A 65 11.57 34.36 -35.27
N PRO A 66 10.45 34.49 -36.02
CA PRO A 66 9.13 34.25 -35.48
C PRO A 66 9.00 32.79 -35.04
N ALA A 67 8.73 32.57 -33.76
CA ALA A 67 8.31 31.27 -33.25
C ALA A 67 7.00 30.90 -33.96
N GLY A 68 7.01 29.79 -34.71
CA GLY A 68 5.80 29.16 -35.20
C GLY A 68 4.85 28.83 -34.04
N PRO A 69 3.53 28.77 -34.29
CA PRO A 69 2.56 28.57 -33.22
C PRO A 69 2.91 27.31 -32.42
N ALA A 70 3.07 27.50 -31.10
CA ALA A 70 3.30 26.41 -30.17
C ALA A 70 2.17 25.39 -30.33
N GLN A 71 2.54 24.21 -30.81
CA GLN A 71 1.63 23.08 -30.90
C GLN A 71 1.14 22.77 -29.48
N PRO A 72 -0.18 22.61 -29.24
CA PRO A 72 -0.69 22.28 -27.91
C PRO A 72 0.05 21.05 -27.40
N ALA A 73 0.68 21.16 -26.23
CA ALA A 73 1.21 20.01 -25.52
C ALA A 73 0.08 18.98 -25.44
N ALA A 74 0.30 17.79 -26.01
CA ALA A 74 -0.66 16.72 -25.93
C ALA A 74 -0.97 16.48 -24.45
N SER A 75 -2.22 16.72 -24.08
CA SER A 75 -2.71 16.51 -22.73
C SER A 75 -2.36 15.09 -22.30
N ALA A 76 -1.60 14.96 -21.20
CA ALA A 76 -1.41 13.66 -20.58
C ALA A 76 -2.79 13.00 -20.36
N PRO A 77 -2.93 11.67 -20.55
CA PRO A 77 -4.19 10.99 -20.31
C PRO A 77 -4.68 11.33 -18.91
N LYS A 78 -5.87 11.94 -18.83
CA LYS A 78 -6.42 12.42 -17.56
C LYS A 78 -6.64 11.22 -16.63
N ALA A 79 -6.15 11.31 -15.40
CA ALA A 79 -6.40 10.30 -14.37
C ALA A 79 -7.92 10.04 -14.25
N LEU A 80 -8.31 8.78 -14.09
CA LEU A 80 -9.72 8.40 -14.01
C LEU A 80 -10.36 9.04 -12.76
N SER A 81 -11.44 9.80 -12.96
CA SER A 81 -12.28 10.31 -11.87
C SER A 81 -12.98 9.16 -11.12
N GLN A 82 -13.51 9.44 -9.92
CA GLN A 82 -14.30 8.47 -9.14
C GLN A 82 -15.41 7.82 -9.97
N ALA A 83 -16.19 8.61 -10.71
CA ALA A 83 -17.29 8.10 -11.53
C ALA A 83 -16.82 7.24 -12.71
N GLN A 84 -15.65 7.55 -13.28
CA GLN A 84 -15.04 6.69 -14.31
C GLN A 84 -14.52 5.39 -13.69
N LEU A 85 -13.93 5.46 -12.49
CA LEU A 85 -13.41 4.30 -11.77
C LEU A 85 -14.53 3.32 -11.36
N GLU A 86 -15.67 3.83 -10.89
CA GLU A 86 -16.86 3.01 -10.58
C GLU A 86 -17.46 2.34 -11.82
N LYS A 87 -17.32 2.95 -12.99
CA LYS A 87 -17.69 2.31 -14.27
C LYS A 87 -16.63 1.30 -14.72
N ALA A 88 -15.36 1.53 -14.36
CA ALA A 88 -14.22 0.72 -14.73
C ALA A 88 -14.09 -0.58 -13.94
N ILE A 89 -14.45 -0.57 -12.65
CA ILE A 89 -14.34 -1.75 -11.79
C ILE A 89 -15.27 -2.87 -12.26
N LEU A 90 -14.89 -4.13 -12.06
CA LEU A 90 -15.65 -5.26 -12.59
C LEU A 90 -17.12 -5.24 -12.15
N ALA A 91 -17.97 -5.63 -13.08
CA ALA A 91 -19.38 -5.91 -12.89
C ALA A 91 -19.68 -7.34 -13.35
N LYS A 92 -20.86 -7.85 -12.98
CA LYS A 92 -21.27 -9.23 -13.29
C LYS A 92 -21.21 -9.58 -14.78
N SER A 93 -21.45 -8.63 -15.67
CA SER A 93 -21.36 -8.83 -17.12
C SER A 93 -19.93 -9.06 -17.64
N ASP A 94 -18.92 -8.67 -16.86
CA ASP A 94 -17.52 -8.70 -17.30
C ASP A 94 -16.84 -10.05 -16.99
N VAL A 95 -17.36 -10.79 -16.01
CA VAL A 95 -16.75 -12.00 -15.47
C VAL A 95 -17.76 -13.15 -15.36
N PRO A 96 -18.05 -13.85 -16.48
CA PRO A 96 -18.93 -15.01 -16.47
C PRO A 96 -18.48 -16.06 -15.44
N GLY A 97 -19.43 -16.59 -14.67
CA GLY A 97 -19.15 -17.56 -13.62
C GLY A 97 -18.80 -16.95 -12.25
N PHE A 98 -18.81 -15.62 -12.13
CA PHE A 98 -18.67 -14.91 -10.86
C PHE A 98 -19.91 -14.07 -10.56
N ASP A 99 -20.29 -14.05 -9.29
CA ASP A 99 -21.11 -13.00 -8.72
C ASP A 99 -20.22 -11.82 -8.30
N VAL A 100 -20.76 -10.62 -8.44
CA VAL A 100 -20.06 -9.37 -8.16
C VAL A 100 -20.94 -8.50 -7.27
N ALA A 101 -20.43 -8.17 -6.10
CA ALA A 101 -21.13 -7.35 -5.11
C ALA A 101 -20.31 -6.09 -4.76
N PRO A 102 -20.97 -4.98 -4.41
CA PRO A 102 -20.30 -3.85 -3.78
C PRO A 102 -19.57 -4.29 -2.50
N MET A 103 -18.43 -3.67 -2.24
CA MET A 103 -17.71 -3.78 -0.98
C MET A 103 -17.54 -2.37 -0.40
N ASP A 104 -17.71 -2.22 0.91
CA ASP A 104 -17.47 -0.96 1.57
C ASP A 104 -16.00 -0.55 1.47
N ALA A 105 -15.74 0.76 1.47
CA ALA A 105 -14.37 1.25 1.53
C ALA A 105 -13.72 0.81 2.86
N PRO A 106 -12.44 0.41 2.86
CA PRO A 106 -11.71 0.10 4.08
C PRO A 106 -11.75 1.27 5.07
N PRO A 107 -11.69 1.01 6.39
CA PRO A 107 -11.59 2.07 7.39
C PRO A 107 -10.48 3.08 7.08
N PRO A 108 -10.63 4.36 7.49
CA PRO A 108 -9.59 5.37 7.22
C PRO A 108 -8.26 5.07 7.91
N GLN A 109 -8.29 4.34 9.00
CA GLN A 109 -7.14 3.91 9.78
C GLN A 109 -7.02 2.40 9.64
N GLY A 110 -5.89 1.94 9.12
CA GLY A 110 -5.53 0.53 9.09
C GLY A 110 -4.38 0.21 10.03
N GLU A 111 -3.86 -1.01 9.90
CA GLU A 111 -2.65 -1.42 10.59
C GLU A 111 -1.40 -0.74 10.00
N ARG A 112 -0.37 -0.59 10.82
CA ARG A 112 0.94 -0.07 10.44
C ARG A 112 2.00 -1.10 10.78
N ALA A 113 2.88 -1.38 9.82
CA ALA A 113 4.03 -2.23 10.05
C ALA A 113 4.97 -1.62 11.11
N ASP A 114 5.62 -2.49 11.88
CA ASP A 114 6.69 -2.15 12.82
C ASP A 114 8.00 -1.76 12.10
N LYS A 115 8.16 -2.25 10.87
CA LYS A 115 9.26 -1.96 9.96
C LYS A 115 8.80 -1.04 8.83
N SER A 116 9.50 0.05 8.61
CA SER A 116 9.14 1.04 7.59
C SER A 116 9.18 0.48 6.16
N GLU A 117 10.07 -0.47 5.92
CA GLU A 117 10.26 -1.18 4.66
C GLU A 117 9.06 -2.06 4.32
N CYS A 118 8.29 -2.50 5.32
CA CYS A 118 7.08 -3.32 5.17
C CYS A 118 5.79 -2.50 5.10
N ALA A 119 5.87 -1.17 5.27
CA ALA A 119 4.71 -0.29 5.18
C ALA A 119 3.93 -0.44 3.85
N PRO A 120 4.57 -0.60 2.67
CA PRO A 120 3.85 -0.83 1.42
C PRO A 120 2.95 -2.09 1.44
N LEU A 121 3.36 -3.15 2.14
CA LEU A 121 2.55 -4.37 2.28
C LEU A 121 1.28 -4.08 3.09
N THR A 122 1.42 -3.45 4.26
CA THR A 122 0.27 -3.07 5.09
C THR A 122 -0.64 -2.07 4.39
N ALA A 123 -0.10 -1.14 3.61
CA ALA A 123 -0.88 -0.19 2.82
C ALA A 123 -1.82 -0.91 1.83
N VAL A 124 -1.33 -1.93 1.13
CA VAL A 124 -2.15 -2.74 0.22
C VAL A 124 -3.15 -3.62 0.99
N ILE A 125 -2.77 -4.22 2.11
CA ILE A 125 -3.67 -5.00 2.99
C ILE A 125 -4.84 -4.13 3.48
N ASN A 126 -4.56 -2.89 3.83
CA ASN A 126 -5.55 -1.88 4.22
C ASN A 126 -6.39 -1.37 3.03
N GLY A 127 -6.18 -1.87 1.80
CA GLY A 127 -6.85 -1.43 0.58
C GLY A 127 -6.52 0.02 0.18
N ARG A 128 -5.42 0.58 0.70
CA ARG A 128 -4.98 1.96 0.46
C ARG A 128 -3.48 1.99 0.11
N PRO A 129 -3.08 1.47 -1.08
CA PRO A 129 -1.69 1.53 -1.53
C PRO A 129 -1.17 2.97 -1.52
N GLU A 130 0.13 3.11 -1.25
CA GLU A 130 0.83 4.39 -1.25
C GLU A 130 1.76 4.52 -2.47
N PRO A 131 1.91 5.72 -3.08
CA PRO A 131 1.33 7.01 -2.70
C PRO A 131 -0.20 7.06 -2.70
N ALA A 132 -0.80 8.02 -1.98
CA ALA A 132 -2.26 8.01 -1.77
C ALA A 132 -3.05 8.19 -3.08
N ALA A 133 -4.05 7.34 -3.27
CA ALA A 133 -4.93 7.40 -4.43
C ALA A 133 -5.87 8.63 -4.40
N GLN A 134 -6.12 9.19 -5.58
CA GLN A 134 -7.06 10.28 -5.84
C GLN A 134 -8.53 9.81 -5.86
N ALA A 135 -8.74 8.53 -6.20
CA ALA A 135 -10.03 7.87 -6.30
C ALA A 135 -9.86 6.37 -6.09
N SER A 136 -10.87 5.72 -5.51
CA SER A 136 -10.86 4.27 -5.26
C SER A 136 -12.23 3.65 -5.46
N ALA A 137 -12.29 2.42 -5.96
CA ALA A 137 -13.52 1.63 -6.06
C ALA A 137 -13.26 0.21 -5.56
N TYR A 138 -14.27 -0.44 -4.96
CA TYR A 138 -14.12 -1.73 -4.27
C TYR A 138 -15.25 -2.70 -4.67
N ARG A 139 -14.90 -3.96 -4.91
CA ARG A 139 -15.85 -5.05 -5.21
C ARG A 139 -15.45 -6.34 -4.53
N GLN A 140 -16.46 -7.16 -4.25
CA GLN A 140 -16.29 -8.54 -3.89
C GLN A 140 -16.70 -9.42 -5.08
N LEU A 141 -15.82 -10.35 -5.45
CA LEU A 141 -16.01 -11.30 -6.55
C LEU A 141 -16.06 -12.71 -5.95
N THR A 142 -17.15 -13.44 -6.17
CA THR A 142 -17.31 -14.81 -5.67
C THR A 142 -17.66 -15.74 -6.80
N GLY A 143 -16.93 -16.86 -6.93
CA GLY A 143 -17.26 -17.86 -7.94
C GLY A 143 -18.65 -18.46 -7.69
N ALA A 144 -19.43 -18.67 -8.75
CA ALA A 144 -20.83 -19.13 -8.67
C ALA A 144 -20.99 -20.51 -8.03
N LYS A 145 -19.92 -21.30 -7.96
CA LYS A 145 -19.89 -22.57 -7.27
C LYS A 145 -19.43 -22.35 -5.82
N ASP A 146 -20.34 -22.59 -4.88
CA ASP A 146 -20.08 -22.53 -3.43
C ASP A 146 -19.48 -21.21 -2.95
N ASN A 147 -19.71 -20.10 -3.68
CA ASN A 147 -19.13 -18.77 -3.44
C ASN A 147 -17.59 -18.74 -3.46
N ARG A 148 -16.93 -19.66 -4.20
CA ARG A 148 -15.46 -19.78 -4.25
C ARG A 148 -14.88 -19.76 -5.68
N PRO A 149 -13.67 -19.16 -5.86
CA PRO A 149 -12.91 -18.41 -4.86
C PRO A 149 -13.60 -17.08 -4.51
N ALA A 150 -13.35 -16.60 -3.29
CA ALA A 150 -13.72 -15.25 -2.87
C ALA A 150 -12.51 -14.34 -3.08
N VAL A 151 -12.67 -13.32 -3.93
CA VAL A 151 -11.63 -12.37 -4.31
C VAL A 151 -12.15 -10.98 -4.07
N SER A 152 -11.45 -10.21 -3.25
CA SER A 152 -11.68 -8.78 -3.13
C SER A 152 -10.91 -8.07 -4.23
N GLU A 153 -11.57 -7.16 -4.93
CA GLU A 153 -10.97 -6.30 -5.94
C GLU A 153 -11.06 -4.85 -5.48
N PHE A 154 -10.01 -4.10 -5.72
CA PHE A 154 -10.08 -2.65 -5.66
C PHE A 154 -9.23 -1.97 -6.72
N LEU A 155 -9.80 -0.92 -7.29
CA LEU A 155 -9.11 -0.02 -8.20
C LEU A 155 -8.68 1.24 -7.46
N THR A 156 -7.50 1.76 -7.77
CA THR A 156 -6.98 3.01 -7.21
C THR A 156 -6.33 3.86 -8.29
N THR A 157 -6.69 5.15 -8.36
CA THR A 157 -6.12 6.11 -9.32
C THR A 157 -5.03 6.93 -8.64
N HIS A 158 -3.80 6.90 -9.17
CA HIS A 158 -2.62 7.58 -8.61
C HIS A 158 -2.00 8.61 -9.57
N GLY A 159 -2.16 8.40 -10.87
CA GLY A 159 -1.31 9.00 -11.89
C GLY A 159 -0.14 8.06 -12.25
N VAL A 160 0.42 8.20 -13.45
CA VAL A 160 1.34 7.19 -14.02
C VAL A 160 2.60 7.01 -13.18
N GLN A 161 3.21 8.11 -12.71
CA GLN A 161 4.43 8.06 -11.91
C GLN A 161 4.18 7.43 -10.54
N ASP A 162 3.11 7.82 -9.86
CA ASP A 162 2.78 7.30 -8.53
C ASP A 162 2.34 5.84 -8.58
N ALA A 163 1.58 5.43 -9.60
CA ALA A 163 1.25 4.02 -9.82
C ALA A 163 2.50 3.16 -10.09
N THR A 164 3.46 3.69 -10.85
CA THR A 164 4.75 3.01 -11.10
C THR A 164 5.56 2.91 -9.81
N THR A 165 5.59 3.98 -9.02
CA THR A 165 6.30 4.06 -7.73
C THR A 165 5.71 3.08 -6.72
N ALA A 166 4.37 3.04 -6.60
CA ALA A 166 3.66 2.11 -5.72
C ALA A 166 4.04 0.65 -6.02
N LEU A 167 4.01 0.26 -7.30
CA LEU A 167 4.34 -1.12 -7.69
C LEU A 167 5.82 -1.46 -7.45
N SER A 168 6.73 -0.52 -7.72
CA SER A 168 8.16 -0.69 -7.44
C SER A 168 8.45 -0.83 -5.93
N ARG A 169 7.85 0.03 -5.10
CA ARG A 169 7.96 -0.06 -3.64
C ARG A 169 7.39 -1.35 -3.10
N LEU A 170 6.31 -1.84 -3.69
CA LEU A 170 5.70 -3.09 -3.29
C LEU A 170 6.62 -4.29 -3.55
N ARG A 171 7.28 -4.33 -4.72
CA ARG A 171 8.29 -5.36 -5.03
C ARG A 171 9.44 -5.32 -4.01
N ALA A 172 9.99 -4.14 -3.74
CA ALA A 172 11.06 -3.97 -2.76
C ALA A 172 10.62 -4.37 -1.33
N ALA A 173 9.40 -4.05 -0.93
CA ALA A 173 8.86 -4.43 0.37
C ALA A 173 8.69 -5.95 0.50
N VAL A 174 8.27 -6.64 -0.57
CA VAL A 174 8.18 -8.11 -0.56
C VAL A 174 9.54 -8.74 -0.30
N GLU A 175 10.60 -8.25 -0.94
CA GLU A 175 11.98 -8.71 -0.74
C GLU A 175 12.51 -8.37 0.67
N ALA A 176 12.29 -7.14 1.13
CA ALA A 176 12.76 -6.69 2.44
C ALA A 176 12.07 -7.41 3.61
N CYS A 177 10.84 -7.89 3.40
CA CYS A 177 9.98 -8.46 4.43
C CYS A 177 9.78 -9.97 4.29
N GLU A 178 10.68 -10.66 3.59
CA GLU A 178 10.69 -12.13 3.47
C GLU A 178 10.72 -12.82 4.83
N GLY A 179 11.49 -12.27 5.78
CA GLY A 179 11.59 -12.75 7.16
C GLY A 179 10.44 -12.32 8.09
N GLY A 180 9.38 -11.73 7.54
CA GLY A 180 8.20 -11.33 8.31
C GLY A 180 8.33 -10.00 9.03
N PHE A 181 7.22 -9.56 9.60
CA PHE A 181 7.06 -8.29 10.30
C PHE A 181 5.82 -8.33 11.20
N ARG A 182 5.68 -7.34 12.09
CA ARG A 182 4.45 -7.16 12.87
C ARG A 182 3.73 -5.93 12.38
N ALA A 183 2.42 -5.89 12.55
CA ALA A 183 1.63 -4.70 12.32
C ALA A 183 0.71 -4.42 13.50
N SER A 184 0.35 -3.16 13.71
CA SER A 184 -0.57 -2.76 14.78
C SER A 184 -1.38 -1.55 14.38
N GLY A 185 -2.56 -1.37 14.97
CA GLY A 185 -3.53 -0.34 14.59
C GLY A 185 -4.78 -0.95 13.99
N GLY A 186 -5.61 -0.15 13.32
CA GLY A 186 -6.83 -0.66 12.67
C GLY A 186 -8.00 -1.03 13.60
N GLY A 187 -7.84 -0.91 14.92
CA GLY A 187 -8.89 -1.24 15.89
C GLY A 187 -8.89 -2.70 16.38
N GLU A 188 -7.99 -3.52 15.84
CA GLU A 188 -7.74 -4.89 16.26
C GLU A 188 -6.37 -5.01 16.96
N GLY A 189 -6.12 -6.17 17.58
CA GLY A 189 -4.83 -6.48 18.20
C GLY A 189 -3.68 -6.51 17.18
N PRO A 190 -2.42 -6.60 17.63
CA PRO A 190 -1.28 -6.64 16.71
C PRO A 190 -1.35 -7.87 15.79
N SER A 191 -1.21 -7.64 14.48
CA SER A 191 -1.06 -8.69 13.46
C SER A 191 0.39 -9.16 13.41
N THR A 192 0.60 -10.46 13.21
CA THR A 192 1.92 -11.02 12.89
C THR A 192 1.91 -11.55 11.47
N TYR A 193 2.88 -11.14 10.68
CA TYR A 193 3.11 -11.67 9.33
C TYR A 193 4.42 -12.46 9.34
N GLN A 194 4.32 -13.76 9.10
CA GLN A 194 5.42 -14.70 9.16
C GLN A 194 6.41 -14.52 8.00
N GLY A 195 5.98 -13.92 6.89
CA GLY A 195 6.84 -13.64 5.75
C GLY A 195 6.09 -13.12 4.53
N ALA A 196 6.85 -12.62 3.57
CA ALA A 196 6.38 -12.24 2.24
C ALA A 196 7.20 -12.97 1.16
N LYS A 197 6.62 -13.21 -0.01
CA LYS A 197 7.35 -13.75 -1.17
C LYS A 197 6.70 -13.38 -2.48
N ALA A 198 7.51 -13.19 -3.53
CA ALA A 198 7.00 -13.02 -4.88
C ALA A 198 6.34 -14.32 -5.39
N LEU A 199 5.35 -14.18 -6.25
CA LEU A 199 4.66 -15.27 -6.94
C LEU A 199 4.73 -15.07 -8.46
N PRO A 200 4.61 -16.16 -9.25
CA PRO A 200 4.34 -16.03 -10.67
C PRO A 200 3.03 -15.28 -10.92
N VAL A 201 3.06 -14.31 -11.83
CA VAL A 201 1.84 -13.58 -12.22
C VAL A 201 0.93 -14.51 -13.01
N ALA A 202 -0.35 -14.57 -12.63
CA ALA A 202 -1.35 -15.45 -13.22
C ALA A 202 -1.70 -15.10 -14.67
N ALA A 203 -1.58 -13.82 -15.06
CA ALA A 203 -1.75 -13.33 -16.42
C ALA A 203 -0.86 -12.09 -16.63
N GLN A 204 -0.10 -12.06 -17.72
CA GLN A 204 0.68 -10.88 -18.11
C GLN A 204 -0.22 -9.91 -18.88
N VAL A 205 -0.82 -8.97 -18.15
CA VAL A 205 -1.80 -8.00 -18.65
C VAL A 205 -1.52 -6.62 -18.08
N GLY A 206 -2.06 -5.57 -18.74
CA GLY A 206 -1.77 -4.19 -18.38
C GLY A 206 -0.36 -3.76 -18.81
N ASP A 207 0.09 -2.63 -18.28
CA ASP A 207 1.42 -2.07 -18.54
C ASP A 207 2.51 -2.72 -17.67
N ASP A 208 2.14 -3.22 -16.49
CA ASP A 208 2.99 -3.96 -15.55
C ASP A 208 2.10 -4.78 -14.61
N ALA A 209 2.58 -5.93 -14.13
CA ALA A 209 1.85 -6.79 -13.20
C ALA A 209 2.80 -7.43 -12.18
N PHE A 210 2.35 -7.51 -10.92
CA PHE A 210 3.06 -8.18 -9.83
C PHE A 210 2.13 -9.10 -9.06
N ALA A 211 2.65 -10.23 -8.63
CA ALA A 211 1.96 -11.13 -7.72
C ALA A 211 2.86 -11.47 -6.54
N TYR A 212 2.29 -11.53 -5.34
CA TYR A 212 3.02 -11.89 -4.13
C TYR A 212 2.09 -12.50 -3.09
N GLN A 213 2.69 -13.17 -2.12
CA GLN A 213 2.03 -13.69 -0.94
C GLN A 213 2.58 -12.96 0.30
N VAL A 214 1.70 -12.67 1.25
CA VAL A 214 2.05 -12.40 2.65
C VAL A 214 1.41 -13.50 3.49
N THR A 215 2.15 -14.13 4.39
CA THR A 215 1.59 -15.14 5.30
C THR A 215 1.30 -14.48 6.64
N GLY A 216 0.03 -14.30 6.98
CA GLY A 216 -0.39 -13.91 8.32
C GLY A 216 -0.33 -15.08 9.30
N ASP A 217 -0.33 -14.76 10.59
CA ASP A 217 -0.52 -15.71 11.69
C ASP A 217 -1.87 -15.43 12.34
N TYR A 218 -2.74 -16.45 12.36
CA TYR A 218 -4.02 -16.39 13.06
C TYR A 218 -4.07 -17.52 14.08
N GLU A 219 -3.96 -17.18 15.36
CA GLU A 219 -3.95 -18.15 16.46
C GLU A 219 -2.86 -19.24 16.32
N GLY A 220 -1.69 -18.87 15.77
CA GLY A 220 -0.58 -19.80 15.51
C GLY A 220 -0.70 -20.57 14.20
N GLU A 221 -1.81 -20.43 13.46
CA GLU A 221 -2.00 -21.04 12.15
C GLU A 221 -1.62 -20.08 11.02
N PRO A 222 -0.83 -20.53 10.03
CA PRO A 222 -0.46 -19.69 8.91
C PRO A 222 -1.64 -19.48 7.96
N VAL A 223 -1.93 -18.20 7.66
CA VAL A 223 -2.96 -17.77 6.71
C VAL A 223 -2.27 -17.14 5.50
N PRO A 224 -2.24 -17.80 4.33
CA PRO A 224 -1.71 -17.20 3.11
C PRO A 224 -2.67 -16.15 2.53
N LEU A 225 -2.19 -14.91 2.42
CA LEU A 225 -2.83 -13.81 1.70
C LEU A 225 -2.13 -13.64 0.35
N VAL A 226 -2.88 -13.72 -0.74
CA VAL A 226 -2.35 -13.60 -2.11
C VAL A 226 -2.87 -12.32 -2.75
N PHE A 227 -1.94 -11.57 -3.34
CA PHE A 227 -2.21 -10.31 -4.00
C PHE A 227 -1.72 -10.38 -5.44
N HIS A 228 -2.55 -9.94 -6.38
CA HIS A 228 -2.16 -9.65 -7.75
C HIS A 228 -2.46 -8.17 -8.02
N VAL A 229 -1.44 -7.42 -8.43
CA VAL A 229 -1.56 -5.99 -8.74
C VAL A 229 -1.23 -5.79 -10.21
N VAL A 230 -2.17 -5.22 -10.96
CA VAL A 230 -2.03 -4.89 -12.38
C VAL A 230 -2.06 -3.37 -12.52
N ARG A 231 -1.02 -2.81 -13.14
CA ARG A 231 -0.97 -1.38 -13.49
C ARG A 231 -1.48 -1.17 -14.91
N SER A 232 -2.39 -0.23 -15.09
CA SER A 232 -2.81 0.26 -16.40
C SER A 232 -2.81 1.79 -16.39
N GLY A 233 -1.81 2.40 -17.04
CA GLY A 233 -1.54 3.82 -16.95
C GLY A 233 -1.27 4.24 -15.52
N GLY A 234 -2.09 5.17 -15.02
CA GLY A 234 -2.06 5.68 -13.65
C GLY A 234 -3.02 5.00 -12.68
N THR A 235 -3.61 3.87 -13.06
CA THR A 235 -4.53 3.09 -12.21
C THR A 235 -3.90 1.76 -11.83
N LEU A 236 -4.06 1.36 -10.56
CA LEU A 236 -3.73 0.02 -10.07
C LEU A 236 -5.02 -0.76 -9.82
N ALA A 237 -5.12 -1.95 -10.39
CA ALA A 237 -6.12 -2.95 -10.05
C ALA A 237 -5.48 -3.99 -9.12
N THR A 238 -5.97 -4.08 -7.89
CA THR A 238 -5.49 -5.07 -6.92
C THR A 238 -6.56 -6.11 -6.68
N PHE A 239 -6.17 -7.38 -6.80
CA PHE A 239 -6.96 -8.54 -6.46
C PHE A 239 -6.35 -9.20 -5.24
N TYR A 240 -7.17 -9.49 -4.25
CA TYR A 240 -6.78 -10.06 -2.97
C TYR A 240 -7.64 -11.29 -2.65
N THR A 241 -7.02 -12.36 -2.20
CA THR A 241 -7.71 -13.53 -1.65
C THR A 241 -6.90 -14.12 -0.50
N ALA A 242 -7.58 -14.71 0.48
CA ALA A 242 -6.95 -15.36 1.62
C ALA A 242 -7.47 -16.80 1.74
N ASN A 243 -6.62 -17.70 2.23
CA ASN A 243 -7.05 -19.03 2.62
C ASN A 243 -7.15 -19.13 4.15
N LEU A 244 -8.37 -19.08 4.67
CA LEU A 244 -8.67 -19.18 6.11
C LEU A 244 -8.85 -20.64 6.57
N GLU A 245 -8.79 -21.60 5.65
CA GLU A 245 -9.04 -23.02 5.92
C GLU A 245 -7.75 -23.85 5.98
N GLY A 246 -6.58 -23.21 5.83
CA GLY A 246 -5.29 -23.86 6.01
C GLY A 246 -4.13 -23.20 5.25
N PRO A 247 -2.95 -23.86 5.20
CA PRO A 247 -1.70 -23.26 4.74
C PRO A 247 -1.55 -23.20 3.21
N GLN A 248 -2.53 -23.70 2.46
CA GLN A 248 -2.44 -23.76 0.99
C GLN A 248 -2.57 -22.35 0.40
N THR A 249 -1.63 -21.99 -0.48
CA THR A 249 -1.69 -20.71 -1.20
C THR A 249 -2.93 -20.67 -2.11
N PRO A 250 -3.90 -19.76 -1.87
CA PRO A 250 -5.05 -19.61 -2.73
C PRO A 250 -4.64 -19.08 -4.11
N ARG A 251 -5.50 -19.27 -5.13
CA ARG A 251 -5.23 -18.81 -6.50
C ARG A 251 -6.25 -17.78 -6.94
N ILE A 252 -5.78 -16.69 -7.53
CA ILE A 252 -6.62 -15.72 -8.21
C ILE A 252 -6.79 -16.16 -9.67
N PRO A 253 -8.03 -16.36 -10.15
CA PRO A 253 -8.27 -16.76 -11.54
C PRO A 253 -7.71 -15.73 -12.54
N PRO A 254 -6.90 -16.17 -13.54
CA PRO A 254 -6.33 -15.28 -14.56
C PRO A 254 -7.37 -14.43 -15.31
N ALA A 255 -8.57 -14.98 -15.51
CA ALA A 255 -9.66 -14.31 -16.21
C ALA A 255 -10.12 -13.01 -15.53
N LEU A 256 -10.02 -12.89 -14.20
CA LEU A 256 -10.37 -11.66 -13.49
C LEU A 256 -9.37 -10.53 -13.82
N LEU A 257 -8.08 -10.85 -13.84
CA LEU A 257 -7.02 -9.90 -14.20
C LEU A 257 -7.19 -9.42 -15.64
N THR A 258 -7.40 -10.36 -16.58
CA THR A 258 -7.61 -10.03 -17.99
C THR A 258 -8.83 -9.14 -18.19
N ALA A 259 -9.98 -9.51 -17.61
CA ALA A 259 -11.22 -8.74 -17.74
C ALA A 259 -11.06 -7.30 -17.24
N GLN A 260 -10.40 -7.12 -16.09
CA GLN A 260 -10.22 -5.78 -15.53
C GLN A 260 -9.20 -4.95 -16.33
N ALA A 261 -8.12 -5.56 -16.81
CA ALA A 261 -7.13 -4.87 -17.66
C ALA A 261 -7.76 -4.42 -19.00
N ASP A 262 -8.57 -5.28 -19.63
CA ASP A 262 -9.30 -4.95 -20.85
C ASP A 262 -10.28 -3.79 -20.63
N LYS A 263 -10.99 -3.81 -19.50
CA LYS A 263 -11.96 -2.78 -19.14
C LYS A 263 -11.30 -1.42 -18.89
N LEU A 264 -10.14 -1.40 -18.22
CA LEU A 264 -9.35 -0.17 -18.03
C LEU A 264 -8.80 0.38 -19.35
N THR A 265 -8.43 -0.48 -20.30
CA THR A 265 -7.92 -0.06 -21.60
C THR A 265 -8.97 0.63 -22.46
N LYS A 266 -10.24 0.18 -22.37
CA LYS A 266 -11.38 0.77 -23.10
C LYS A 266 -11.78 2.18 -22.63
N LEU A 267 -11.25 2.65 -21.50
CA LEU A 267 -11.56 3.95 -20.90
C LEU A 267 -10.47 5.01 -21.10
N LYS A 268 -9.34 4.62 -21.70
CA LYS A 268 -8.26 5.52 -22.12
C LYS A 268 -8.57 6.10 -23.50
#